data_AF-A0A524FTL9-F1
#
_entry.id   AF-A0A524FTL9-F1
#
_cell.length_a   1.000
_cell.length_b   1.000
_cell.length_c   1.000
_cell.angle_alpha   90.00
_cell.angle_beta   90.00
_cell.angle_gamma   90.00
#
_symmetry.space_group_name_H-M   'P 1'
#
loop_
_entity.id
_entity.type
_entity.pdbx_description
1 polymer ?
#
loop_
_entity_poly.entity_id
_entity_poly.type
_entity_poly.pdbx_seq_one_letter_code
_entity_poly.pdbx_strand_id
1 'polypeptide(L)'
;MSPIIAKGGVIMTEMVTYRPMTQYNAVFAVGTILSFLAGFLLGPMFIPTLTWDWISVLGMYVGLPILLASFGYYYGWNFKVNVVDYNAPEWDFEPVQLTIDEAQKLPKKHNKENSRLVSQGNYWMFFIPIVILVFIAAIPVYAFIEDSSIIQYSAFVLGLSFAFLFANTIFTGFRSTSNKASPDFTLPLIRETIKLAKIQDSIHGVANIRVVLDKAEVGDLAIFQRPRILLRIKGLEDQSYVESWTDDLGAITKVLCRLYEKDDNPQVVWWWIAEDRNFRKFSGTDDSGYYVKNPVQSNITFPGVKDAKLVTENSIALIVREYLKFGNESEELRNILKDLNADIS
;
A
#
# COMPACT_ATOMS: atom_id res chain seq x y z
N MET A 1 28.58 21.42 0.12
CA MET A 1 27.31 21.94 -0.45
C MET A 1 27.11 23.33 0.12
N SER A 2 26.88 24.32 -0.74
CA SER A 2 26.67 25.71 -0.33
C SER A 2 25.24 25.90 0.19
N PRO A 3 25.02 26.68 1.25
CA PRO A 3 23.68 26.92 1.77
C PRO A 3 22.86 27.79 0.81
N ILE A 4 21.61 27.39 0.57
CA ILE A 4 20.61 28.20 -0.14
C ILE A 4 20.00 29.14 0.90
N ILE A 5 20.31 30.44 0.79
CA ILE A 5 19.71 31.48 1.64
C ILE A 5 18.44 31.97 0.95
N ALA A 6 17.27 31.54 1.43
CA ALA A 6 16.00 32.17 1.09
C ALA A 6 15.85 33.47 1.90
N LYS A 7 15.31 34.52 1.25
CA LYS A 7 14.98 35.79 1.89
C LYS A 7 13.93 35.54 2.99
N GLY A 8 14.37 35.63 4.24
CA GLY A 8 13.51 35.53 5.41
C GLY A 8 13.99 34.51 6.43
N GLY A 9 15.18 34.70 6.99
CA GLY A 9 15.55 34.40 8.39
C GLY A 9 15.26 33.03 9.02
N VAL A 10 14.75 32.03 8.31
CA VAL A 10 14.57 30.68 8.82
C VAL A 10 15.77 29.88 8.38
N ILE A 11 16.61 29.48 9.34
CA ILE A 11 17.62 28.46 9.12
C ILE A 11 16.83 27.20 8.75
N MET A 12 16.77 26.86 7.46
CA MET A 12 16.25 25.57 7.03
C MET A 12 17.21 24.50 7.54
N THR A 13 16.93 23.97 8.74
CA THR A 13 17.46 22.69 9.19
C THR A 13 17.21 21.68 8.07
N GLU A 14 18.23 20.92 7.66
CA GLU A 14 18.04 19.85 6.68
C GLU A 14 16.89 18.95 7.14
N MET A 15 15.86 18.82 6.29
CA MET A 15 14.66 18.06 6.62
C MET A 15 14.96 16.57 6.76
N VAL A 16 15.88 16.07 5.93
CA VAL A 16 16.33 14.68 5.92
C VAL A 16 17.85 14.67 5.91
N THR A 17 18.46 14.12 6.95
CA THR A 17 19.90 13.86 6.99
C THR A 17 20.16 12.35 6.92
N TYR A 18 20.90 11.94 5.90
CA TYR A 18 21.24 10.52 5.68
C TYR A 18 22.53 10.14 6.39
N ARG A 19 22.47 9.12 7.25
CA ARG A 19 23.66 8.53 7.85
C ARG A 19 24.34 7.53 6.89
N PRO A 20 25.67 7.35 7.00
CA PRO A 20 26.41 6.42 6.15
C PRO A 20 25.97 4.96 6.38
N MET A 21 25.85 4.20 5.30
CA MET A 21 25.49 2.77 5.31
C MET A 21 26.67 1.83 5.59
N THR A 22 27.85 2.36 5.88
CA THR A 22 29.09 1.57 6.00
C THR A 22 28.99 0.51 7.10
N GLN A 23 28.42 0.87 8.24
CA GLN A 23 28.21 -0.07 9.35
C GLN A 23 27.20 -1.18 8.98
N TYR A 24 26.09 -0.84 8.34
CA TYR A 24 25.11 -1.82 7.86
C TYR A 24 25.75 -2.79 6.87
N ASN A 25 26.49 -2.27 5.87
CA ASN A 25 27.15 -3.11 4.86
C ASN A 25 28.22 -4.02 5.48
N ALA A 26 28.97 -3.53 6.47
CA ALA A 26 29.96 -4.31 7.20
C ALA A 26 29.30 -5.45 8.00
N VAL A 27 28.25 -5.16 8.77
CA VAL A 27 27.51 -6.18 9.53
C VAL A 27 26.81 -7.18 8.61
N PHE A 28 26.27 -6.72 7.49
CA PHE A 28 25.70 -7.58 6.45
C PHE A 28 26.74 -8.58 5.93
N ALA A 29 27.88 -8.08 5.43
CA ALA A 29 28.91 -8.93 4.83
C ALA A 29 29.55 -9.87 5.86
N VAL A 30 30.00 -9.33 7.00
CA VAL A 30 30.66 -10.13 8.05
C VAL A 30 29.68 -11.12 8.66
N GLY A 31 28.46 -10.70 8.98
CA GLY A 31 27.43 -11.57 9.55
C GLY A 31 27.04 -12.71 8.62
N THR A 32 26.91 -12.46 7.32
CA THR A 32 26.65 -13.52 6.32
C THR A 32 27.80 -14.51 6.22
N ILE A 33 29.07 -14.04 6.22
CA ILE A 33 30.25 -14.92 6.19
C ILE A 33 30.34 -15.76 7.47
N LEU A 34 30.16 -15.14 8.64
CA LEU A 34 30.18 -15.86 9.91
C LEU A 34 29.04 -16.88 10.02
N SER A 35 27.86 -16.55 9.49
CA SER A 35 26.73 -17.47 9.40
C SER A 35 27.03 -18.67 8.51
N PHE A 36 27.69 -18.43 7.37
CA PHE A 36 28.17 -19.49 6.48
C PHE A 36 29.14 -20.42 7.22
N LEU A 37 30.15 -19.86 7.86
CA LEU A 37 31.15 -20.63 8.61
C LEU A 37 30.53 -21.41 9.77
N ALA A 38 29.57 -20.83 10.48
CA ALA A 38 28.84 -21.51 11.56
C ALA A 38 28.05 -22.73 11.02
N GLY A 39 27.29 -22.55 9.94
CA GLY A 39 26.56 -23.67 9.32
C GLY A 39 27.49 -24.74 8.73
N PHE A 40 28.60 -24.31 8.12
CA PHE A 40 29.59 -25.21 7.50
C PHE A 40 30.36 -26.05 8.53
N LEU A 41 30.77 -25.45 9.64
CA LEU A 41 31.59 -26.11 10.65
C LEU A 41 30.76 -26.84 11.69
N LEU A 42 29.71 -26.19 12.24
CA LEU A 42 28.94 -26.75 13.35
C LEU A 42 27.88 -27.73 12.85
N GLY A 43 27.19 -27.42 11.75
CA GLY A 43 26.11 -28.24 11.21
C GLY A 43 26.45 -29.73 11.13
N PRO A 44 27.47 -30.13 10.34
CA PRO A 44 27.85 -31.53 10.18
C PRO A 44 28.20 -32.26 11.48
N MET A 45 28.73 -31.57 12.49
CA MET A 45 29.14 -32.18 13.77
C MET A 45 27.96 -32.75 14.57
N PHE A 46 26.76 -32.22 14.35
CA PHE A 46 25.55 -32.61 15.08
C PHE A 46 24.55 -33.35 14.19
N ILE A 47 24.92 -33.79 12.98
CA ILE A 47 24.01 -34.59 12.15
C ILE A 47 23.94 -36.00 12.74
N PRO A 48 22.73 -36.50 13.08
CA PRO A 48 22.59 -37.85 13.61
C PRO A 48 22.94 -38.87 12.51
N THR A 49 23.92 -39.73 12.79
CA THR A 49 24.36 -40.79 11.86
C THR A 49 23.98 -42.19 12.32
N LEU A 50 23.93 -42.41 13.64
CA LEU A 50 23.68 -43.73 14.24
C LEU A 50 22.54 -43.71 15.25
N THR A 51 22.38 -42.60 15.98
CA THR A 51 21.34 -42.44 17.01
C THR A 51 20.70 -41.07 16.90
N TRP A 52 19.42 -41.00 17.25
CA TRP A 52 18.65 -39.77 17.22
C TRP A 52 18.73 -39.06 18.58
N ASP A 53 19.35 -37.88 18.61
CA ASP A 53 19.38 -37.01 19.79
C ASP A 53 18.55 -35.75 19.58
N TRP A 54 17.39 -35.71 20.22
CA TRP A 54 16.48 -34.57 20.16
C TRP A 54 17.09 -33.26 20.66
N ILE A 55 17.98 -33.30 21.66
CA ILE A 55 18.54 -32.08 22.25
C ILE A 55 19.49 -31.42 21.25
N SER A 56 20.42 -32.21 20.69
CA SER A 56 21.32 -31.72 19.64
C SER A 56 20.55 -31.23 18.41
N VAL A 57 19.51 -31.96 17.98
CA VAL A 57 18.73 -31.58 16.80
C VAL A 57 17.96 -30.28 17.03
N LEU A 58 17.24 -30.16 18.15
CA LEU A 58 16.49 -28.96 18.48
C LEU A 58 17.42 -27.76 18.74
N GLY A 59 18.57 -27.97 19.38
CA GLY A 59 19.55 -26.90 19.60
C GLY A 59 20.15 -26.38 18.30
N MET A 60 20.67 -27.29 17.46
CA MET A 60 21.48 -26.94 16.30
C MET A 60 20.66 -26.57 15.06
N TYR A 61 19.54 -27.25 14.79
CA TYR A 61 18.77 -27.06 13.56
C TYR A 61 17.46 -26.29 13.74
N VAL A 62 17.09 -25.97 14.98
CA VAL A 62 15.92 -25.14 15.28
C VAL A 62 16.35 -23.91 16.08
N GLY A 63 16.96 -24.09 17.24
CA GLY A 63 17.35 -23.01 18.15
C GLY A 63 18.35 -22.02 17.54
N LEU A 64 19.49 -22.52 17.06
CA LEU A 64 20.53 -21.66 16.49
C LEU A 64 20.07 -20.91 15.21
N PRO A 65 19.39 -21.54 14.24
CA PRO A 65 18.82 -20.82 13.09
C PRO A 65 17.81 -19.74 13.49
N ILE A 66 16.91 -20.01 14.45
CA ILE A 66 15.95 -18.99 14.94
C ILE A 66 16.68 -17.82 15.59
N LEU A 67 17.68 -18.10 16.41
CA LEU A 67 18.52 -17.09 17.03
C LEU A 67 19.25 -16.26 15.97
N LEU A 68 19.80 -16.90 14.94
CA LEU A 68 20.46 -16.24 13.82
C LEU A 68 19.51 -15.32 13.04
N ALA A 69 18.30 -15.80 12.74
CA ALA A 69 17.27 -15.02 12.06
C ALA A 69 16.83 -13.80 12.90
N SER A 70 16.72 -13.99 14.22
CA SER A 70 16.36 -12.94 15.17
C SER A 70 17.46 -11.88 15.27
N PHE A 71 18.74 -12.28 15.33
CA PHE A 71 19.86 -11.35 15.29
C PHE A 71 19.93 -10.59 13.96
N GLY A 72 19.79 -11.28 12.83
CA GLY A 72 19.75 -10.65 11.51
C GLY A 72 18.67 -9.57 11.46
N TYR A 73 17.43 -9.92 11.83
CA TYR A 73 16.33 -8.96 11.87
C TYR A 73 16.59 -7.79 12.82
N TYR A 74 17.08 -8.05 14.04
CA TYR A 74 17.39 -7.02 15.04
C TYR A 74 18.39 -5.98 14.51
N TYR A 75 19.49 -6.43 13.90
CA TYR A 75 20.47 -5.51 13.32
C TYR A 75 19.87 -4.73 12.15
N GLY A 76 19.12 -5.38 11.25
CA GLY A 76 18.46 -4.73 10.13
C GLY A 76 17.51 -3.62 10.59
N TRP A 77 16.66 -3.94 11.58
CA TRP A 77 15.76 -2.99 12.24
C TRP A 77 16.52 -1.81 12.85
N ASN A 78 17.54 -2.08 13.68
CA ASN A 78 18.30 -1.05 14.37
C ASN A 78 19.00 -0.10 13.37
N PHE A 79 19.56 -0.64 12.29
CA PHE A 79 20.14 0.19 11.24
C PHE A 79 19.08 1.04 10.54
N LYS A 80 17.92 0.48 10.19
CA LYS A 80 16.85 1.22 9.50
C LYS A 80 16.27 2.36 10.34
N VAL A 81 16.07 2.15 11.63
CA VAL A 81 15.58 3.20 12.55
C VAL A 81 16.56 4.37 12.62
N ASN A 82 17.86 4.10 12.60
CA ASN A 82 18.91 5.09 12.80
C ASN A 82 19.51 5.66 11.52
N VAL A 83 19.06 5.22 10.33
CA VAL A 83 19.71 5.61 9.08
C VAL A 83 19.36 7.01 8.58
N VAL A 84 18.27 7.56 9.11
CA VAL A 84 17.73 8.85 8.71
C VAL A 84 17.34 9.63 9.97
N ASP A 85 17.82 10.86 10.06
CA ASP A 85 17.25 11.87 10.93
C ASP A 85 16.25 12.69 10.10
N TYR A 86 15.02 12.82 10.60
CA TYR A 86 13.93 13.48 9.90
C TYR A 86 13.28 14.53 10.78
N ASN A 87 13.20 15.75 10.25
CA ASN A 87 12.52 16.89 10.83
C ASN A 87 11.40 17.29 9.86
N ALA A 88 10.16 16.92 10.17
CA ALA A 88 9.02 17.19 9.31
C ALA A 88 8.77 18.71 9.21
N PRO A 89 8.77 19.29 7.99
CA PRO A 89 8.31 20.65 7.80
C PRO A 89 6.77 20.71 7.89
N GLU A 90 6.23 21.92 7.91
CA GLU A 90 4.84 22.12 7.50
C GLU A 90 4.75 21.91 5.99
N TRP A 91 4.06 20.84 5.60
CA TRP A 91 3.88 20.48 4.20
C TRP A 91 2.72 21.28 3.59
N ASP A 92 2.99 21.99 2.50
CA ASP A 92 1.97 22.63 1.69
C ASP A 92 1.49 21.66 0.60
N PHE A 93 0.22 21.27 0.67
CA PHE A 93 -0.34 20.20 -0.14
C PHE A 93 -1.20 20.75 -1.26
N GLU A 94 -0.90 20.32 -2.48
CA GLU A 94 -1.71 20.59 -3.66
C GLU A 94 -2.26 19.30 -4.26
N PRO A 95 -3.52 19.28 -4.71
CA PRO A 95 -4.10 18.08 -5.32
C PRO A 95 -3.50 17.85 -6.71
N VAL A 96 -2.90 16.68 -6.92
CA VAL A 96 -2.44 16.20 -8.23
C VAL A 96 -3.37 15.11 -8.74
N GLN A 97 -3.74 15.20 -10.01
CA GLN A 97 -4.58 14.19 -10.68
C GLN A 97 -3.72 13.31 -11.59
N LEU A 98 -3.77 12.00 -11.37
CA LEU A 98 -3.02 11.01 -12.14
C LEU A 98 -3.97 10.11 -12.93
N THR A 99 -3.53 9.65 -14.10
CA THR A 99 -4.12 8.47 -14.75
C THR A 99 -3.96 7.22 -13.86
N ILE A 100 -4.78 6.20 -14.09
CA ILE A 100 -4.62 4.88 -13.46
C ILE A 100 -3.20 4.33 -13.70
N ASP A 101 -2.66 4.49 -14.91
CA ASP A 101 -1.35 3.98 -15.29
C ASP A 101 -0.20 4.72 -14.60
N GLU A 102 -0.28 6.04 -14.45
CA GLU A 102 0.69 6.84 -13.69
C GLU A 102 0.64 6.48 -12.21
N ALA A 103 -0.55 6.40 -11.64
CA ALA A 103 -0.76 5.98 -10.26
C ALA A 103 -0.19 4.57 -10.01
N GLN A 104 -0.32 3.64 -10.97
CA GLN A 104 0.25 2.30 -10.86
C GLN A 104 1.79 2.28 -10.86
N LYS A 105 2.43 3.22 -11.57
CA LYS A 105 3.90 3.34 -11.62
C LYS A 105 4.47 4.10 -10.42
N LEU A 106 3.68 4.99 -9.81
CA LEU A 106 4.10 5.88 -8.73
C LEU A 106 4.73 5.13 -7.53
N PRO A 107 4.13 4.08 -6.94
CA PRO A 107 4.71 3.41 -5.78
C PRO A 107 6.10 2.85 -6.06
N LYS A 108 6.33 2.28 -7.25
CA LYS A 108 7.63 1.71 -7.61
C LYS A 108 8.70 2.80 -7.74
N LYS A 109 8.36 3.94 -8.38
CA LYS A 109 9.28 5.06 -8.56
C LYS A 109 9.60 5.72 -7.22
N HIS A 110 8.56 6.09 -6.48
CA HIS A 110 8.66 6.73 -5.16
C HIS A 110 9.44 5.89 -4.16
N ASN A 111 9.16 4.58 -4.10
CA ASN A 111 9.88 3.66 -3.22
C ASN A 111 11.35 3.48 -3.63
N LYS A 112 11.67 3.55 -4.92
CA LYS A 112 13.06 3.45 -5.38
C LYS A 112 13.87 4.68 -4.96
N GLU A 113 13.30 5.87 -5.17
CA GLU A 113 13.92 7.15 -4.83
C GLU A 113 14.05 7.32 -3.32
N ASN A 114 13.02 6.92 -2.56
CA ASN A 114 12.94 7.10 -1.11
C ASN A 114 13.16 5.80 -0.31
N SER A 115 13.97 4.86 -0.84
CA SER A 115 14.14 3.52 -0.25
C SER A 115 14.62 3.50 1.21
N ARG A 116 15.32 4.56 1.63
CA ARG A 116 15.78 4.73 3.02
C ARG A 116 14.71 5.31 3.93
N LEU A 117 13.75 6.06 3.39
CA LEU A 117 12.68 6.75 4.13
C LEU A 117 11.42 5.90 4.26
N VAL A 118 11.10 5.10 3.24
CA VAL A 118 9.88 4.30 3.17
C VAL A 118 10.10 2.90 3.76
N SER A 119 9.07 2.36 4.41
CA SER A 119 8.99 0.93 4.72
C SER A 119 8.45 0.17 3.51
N GLN A 120 9.19 -0.84 3.06
CA GLN A 120 8.88 -1.66 1.90
C GLN A 120 8.79 -3.13 2.31
N GLY A 121 7.79 -3.46 3.13
CA GLY A 121 7.46 -4.84 3.44
C GLY A 121 6.72 -5.52 2.29
N ASN A 122 7.17 -6.70 1.89
CA ASN A 122 6.36 -7.63 1.12
C ASN A 122 6.16 -8.93 1.91
N TYR A 123 5.13 -9.71 1.56
CA TYR A 123 4.84 -10.99 2.19
C TYR A 123 6.06 -11.95 2.16
N TRP A 124 6.75 -12.04 1.03
CA TRP A 124 7.87 -12.96 0.82
C TRP A 124 9.08 -12.68 1.72
N MET A 125 9.33 -11.43 2.11
CA MET A 125 10.40 -11.05 3.03
C MET A 125 10.26 -11.73 4.40
N PHE A 126 9.02 -12.00 4.83
CA PHE A 126 8.74 -12.69 6.10
C PHE A 126 8.57 -14.20 5.92
N PHE A 127 8.09 -14.64 4.75
CA PHE A 127 7.84 -16.04 4.48
C PHE A 127 9.12 -16.84 4.11
N ILE A 128 10.05 -16.24 3.37
CA ILE A 128 11.30 -16.90 2.96
C ILE A 128 12.11 -17.43 4.17
N PRO A 129 12.34 -16.65 5.25
CA PRO A 129 13.02 -17.15 6.44
C PRO A 129 12.38 -18.41 7.03
N ILE A 130 11.05 -18.48 7.06
CA ILE A 130 10.32 -19.65 7.58
C ILE A 130 10.60 -20.88 6.71
N VAL A 131 10.56 -20.73 5.39
CA VAL A 131 10.88 -21.82 4.45
C VAL A 131 12.32 -22.32 4.66
N ILE A 132 13.27 -21.40 4.84
CA ILE A 132 14.68 -21.76 5.10
C ILE A 132 14.82 -22.49 6.45
N LEU A 133 14.13 -22.03 7.50
CA LEU A 133 14.15 -22.69 8.81
C LEU A 133 13.62 -24.13 8.73
N VAL A 134 12.49 -24.33 8.05
CA VAL A 134 11.93 -25.67 7.82
C VAL A 134 12.89 -26.53 7.01
N PHE A 135 13.51 -25.97 5.97
CA PHE A 135 14.52 -26.66 5.18
C PHE A 135 15.72 -27.10 6.03
N ILE A 136 16.26 -26.22 6.86
CA ILE A 136 17.37 -26.53 7.77
C ILE A 136 16.99 -27.67 8.73
N ALA A 137 15.79 -27.62 9.32
CA ALA A 137 15.30 -28.64 10.24
C ALA A 137 15.05 -30.00 9.56
N ALA A 138 14.72 -30.01 8.26
CA ALA A 138 14.46 -31.23 7.50
C ALA A 138 15.75 -32.00 7.15
N ILE A 139 16.89 -31.32 7.01
CA ILE A 139 18.18 -31.95 6.64
C ILE A 139 18.57 -33.11 7.58
N PRO A 140 18.64 -32.94 8.92
CA PRO A 140 19.00 -34.05 9.81
C PRO A 140 17.97 -35.18 9.80
N VAL A 141 16.68 -34.89 9.62
CA VAL A 141 15.61 -35.89 9.51
C VAL A 141 15.82 -36.74 8.26
N TYR A 142 16.04 -36.08 7.12
CA TYR A 142 16.27 -36.74 5.84
C TYR A 142 17.56 -37.58 5.84
N ALA A 143 18.64 -37.03 6.41
CA ALA A 143 19.92 -37.74 6.52
C ALA A 143 19.82 -39.02 7.37
N PHE A 144 18.95 -39.04 8.38
CA PHE A 144 18.78 -40.17 9.29
C PHE A 144 17.81 -41.24 8.75
N ILE A 145 16.71 -40.83 8.11
CA ILE A 145 15.63 -41.74 7.71
C ILE A 145 15.79 -42.25 6.28
N GLU A 146 16.17 -41.38 5.35
CA GLU A 146 16.05 -41.63 3.91
C GLU A 146 17.40 -41.93 3.26
N ASP A 147 18.34 -40.98 3.30
CA ASP A 147 19.62 -41.13 2.61
C ASP A 147 20.77 -40.43 3.36
N SER A 148 21.65 -41.25 3.94
CA SER A 148 22.87 -40.78 4.62
C SER A 148 23.92 -40.20 3.68
N SER A 149 23.81 -40.38 2.37
CA SER A 149 24.76 -39.82 1.39
C SER A 149 24.76 -38.28 1.41
N ILE A 150 23.63 -37.66 1.80
CA ILE A 150 23.51 -36.20 1.92
C ILE A 150 24.51 -35.59 2.92
N ILE A 151 24.99 -36.39 3.88
CA ILE A 151 25.97 -35.96 4.89
C ILE A 151 27.24 -35.41 4.22
N GLN A 152 27.65 -35.98 3.06
CA GLN A 152 28.82 -35.53 2.31
C GLN A 152 28.70 -34.08 1.83
N TYR A 153 27.47 -33.60 1.61
CA TYR A 153 27.18 -32.24 1.14
C TYR A 153 26.68 -31.31 2.25
N SER A 154 26.41 -31.86 3.44
CA SER A 154 25.74 -31.15 4.52
C SER A 154 26.44 -29.88 4.96
N ALA A 155 27.78 -29.85 4.99
CA ALA A 155 28.56 -28.67 5.33
C ALA A 155 28.21 -27.48 4.42
N PHE A 156 28.22 -27.69 3.11
CA PHE A 156 27.89 -26.65 2.14
C PHE A 156 26.42 -26.28 2.19
N VAL A 157 25.51 -27.25 2.25
CA VAL A 157 24.06 -26.99 2.28
C VAL A 157 23.68 -26.19 3.52
N LEU A 158 24.15 -26.57 4.71
CA LEU A 158 23.87 -25.87 5.96
C LEU A 158 24.57 -24.51 6.01
N GLY A 159 25.83 -24.41 5.58
CA GLY A 159 26.53 -23.14 5.46
C GLY A 159 25.77 -22.13 4.59
N LEU A 160 25.37 -22.53 3.38
CA LEU A 160 24.58 -21.67 2.49
C LEU A 160 23.22 -21.32 3.08
N SER A 161 22.54 -22.27 3.72
CA SER A 161 21.23 -22.04 4.33
C SER A 161 21.31 -21.03 5.47
N PHE A 162 22.33 -21.11 6.33
CA PHE A 162 22.54 -20.16 7.43
C PHE A 162 22.91 -18.78 6.89
N ALA A 163 23.80 -18.72 5.91
CA ALA A 163 24.17 -17.48 5.24
C ALA A 163 22.97 -16.78 4.62
N PHE A 164 22.13 -17.54 3.91
CA PHE A 164 20.93 -17.03 3.25
C PHE A 164 19.87 -16.62 4.27
N LEU A 165 19.72 -17.36 5.37
CA LEU A 165 18.83 -17.00 6.47
C LEU A 165 19.21 -15.66 7.10
N PHE A 166 20.49 -15.49 7.45
CA PHE A 166 20.98 -14.24 8.02
C PHE A 166 20.84 -13.08 7.02
N ALA A 167 21.33 -13.25 5.79
CA ALA A 167 21.29 -12.23 4.75
C ALA A 167 19.84 -11.79 4.44
N ASN A 168 18.92 -12.74 4.37
CA ASN A 168 17.51 -12.45 4.13
C ASN A 168 16.89 -11.71 5.33
N THR A 169 17.10 -12.18 6.55
CA THR A 169 16.50 -11.57 7.76
C THR A 169 17.03 -10.17 8.05
N ILE A 170 18.33 -9.91 7.87
CA ILE A 170 18.88 -8.55 8.02
C ILE A 170 18.39 -7.61 6.92
N PHE A 171 18.30 -8.09 5.68
CA PHE A 171 17.76 -7.31 4.57
C PHE A 171 16.28 -6.99 4.77
N THR A 172 15.50 -7.99 5.21
CA THR A 172 14.09 -7.84 5.58
C THR A 172 13.94 -6.83 6.70
N GLY A 173 14.65 -7.00 7.83
CA GLY A 173 14.60 -6.07 8.95
C GLY A 173 14.92 -4.64 8.52
N PHE A 174 15.89 -4.46 7.61
CA PHE A 174 16.23 -3.15 7.08
C PHE A 174 15.16 -2.57 6.13
N ARG A 175 14.56 -3.38 5.25
CA ARG A 175 13.59 -2.92 4.24
C ARG A 175 12.19 -2.70 4.80
N SER A 176 11.72 -3.58 5.69
CA SER A 176 10.33 -3.59 6.17
C SER A 176 10.10 -2.75 7.42
N THR A 177 11.16 -2.33 8.11
CA THR A 177 11.03 -1.48 9.30
C THR A 177 10.73 -0.04 8.91
N SER A 178 9.76 0.57 9.60
CA SER A 178 9.48 2.01 9.52
C SER A 178 10.48 2.81 10.36
N ASN A 179 10.85 4.00 9.88
CA ASN A 179 11.61 5.00 10.63
C ASN A 179 10.79 6.29 10.80
N LYS A 180 11.41 7.34 11.33
CA LYS A 180 10.74 8.63 11.60
C LYS A 180 10.12 9.28 10.36
N ALA A 181 10.68 9.07 9.17
CA ALA A 181 10.18 9.62 7.91
C ALA A 181 9.08 8.75 7.28
N SER A 182 8.97 7.48 7.67
CA SER A 182 8.04 6.55 7.03
C SER A 182 6.56 6.99 7.05
N PRO A 183 6.02 7.64 8.11
CA PRO A 183 4.63 8.13 8.08
C PRO A 183 4.33 9.09 6.93
N ASP A 184 5.26 9.98 6.59
CA ASP A 184 5.07 10.98 5.54
C ASP A 184 5.38 10.44 4.15
N PHE A 185 6.39 9.55 4.05
CA PHE A 185 6.85 9.04 2.76
C PHE A 185 6.16 7.75 2.32
N THR A 186 5.48 7.02 3.20
CA THR A 186 4.71 5.84 2.79
C THR A 186 3.48 6.29 2.02
N LEU A 187 3.15 5.59 0.92
CA LEU A 187 1.94 5.84 0.15
C LEU A 187 0.79 5.00 0.72
N PRO A 188 -0.03 5.51 1.65
CA PRO A 188 -1.14 4.72 2.18
C PRO A 188 -2.16 4.45 1.08
N LEU A 189 -2.77 3.26 1.08
CA LEU A 189 -4.01 2.94 0.36
C LEU A 189 -4.01 3.14 -1.18
N ILE A 190 -2.85 3.41 -1.78
CA ILE A 190 -2.74 3.69 -3.22
C ILE A 190 -3.10 2.46 -4.05
N ARG A 191 -2.73 1.26 -3.61
CA ARG A 191 -3.05 0.00 -4.30
C ARG A 191 -4.55 -0.25 -4.31
N GLU A 192 -5.19 -0.02 -3.17
CA GLU A 192 -6.62 -0.17 -2.93
C GLU A 192 -7.39 0.82 -3.82
N THR A 193 -6.92 2.07 -3.86
CA THR A 193 -7.47 3.14 -4.69
C THR A 193 -7.36 2.83 -6.18
N ILE A 194 -6.20 2.35 -6.64
CA ILE A 194 -6.02 1.93 -8.05
C ILE A 194 -6.96 0.78 -8.40
N LYS A 195 -7.12 -0.21 -7.52
CA LYS A 195 -8.03 -1.34 -7.77
C LYS A 195 -9.48 -0.86 -7.87
N LEU A 196 -9.89 0.02 -6.96
CA LEU A 196 -11.22 0.61 -6.98
C LEU A 196 -11.45 1.46 -8.25
N ALA A 197 -10.45 2.26 -8.65
CA ALA A 197 -10.52 3.04 -9.89
C ALA A 197 -10.74 2.13 -11.11
N LYS A 198 -10.00 1.01 -11.22
CA LYS A 198 -10.21 0.04 -12.31
C LYS A 198 -11.61 -0.58 -12.33
N ILE A 199 -12.22 -0.80 -11.16
CA ILE A 199 -13.60 -1.28 -11.07
C ILE A 199 -14.56 -0.21 -11.58
N GLN A 200 -14.40 1.03 -11.13
CA GLN A 200 -15.27 2.14 -11.49
C GLN A 200 -15.15 2.55 -12.97
N ASP A 201 -13.94 2.48 -13.54
CA ASP A 201 -13.68 2.78 -14.97
C ASP A 201 -14.48 1.88 -15.92
N SER A 202 -14.79 0.65 -15.48
CA SER A 202 -15.55 -0.32 -16.28
C SER A 202 -17.06 -0.07 -16.29
N ILE A 203 -17.55 0.91 -15.53
CA ILE A 203 -18.99 1.16 -15.36
C ILE A 203 -19.52 2.05 -16.48
N HIS A 204 -20.69 1.70 -17.02
CA HIS A 204 -21.34 2.49 -18.06
C HIS A 204 -21.68 3.90 -17.55
N GLY A 205 -21.48 4.91 -18.38
CA GLY A 205 -21.68 6.33 -18.02
C GLY A 205 -20.44 7.01 -17.44
N VAL A 206 -19.33 6.30 -17.21
CA VAL A 206 -18.04 6.92 -16.82
C VAL A 206 -17.28 7.43 -18.04
N ALA A 207 -16.91 8.71 -18.04
CA ALA A 207 -16.15 9.34 -19.12
C ALA A 207 -14.64 9.26 -18.88
N ASN A 208 -14.22 9.62 -17.67
CA ASN A 208 -12.82 9.67 -17.27
C ASN A 208 -12.72 9.41 -15.77
N ILE A 209 -11.64 8.75 -15.38
CA ILE A 209 -11.30 8.49 -14.00
C ILE A 209 -9.84 8.88 -13.72
N ARG A 210 -9.65 9.63 -12.65
CA ARG A 210 -8.34 10.06 -12.15
C ARG A 210 -8.15 9.59 -10.73
N VAL A 211 -6.93 9.20 -10.40
CA VAL A 211 -6.51 9.00 -9.01
C VAL A 211 -5.93 10.33 -8.53
N VAL A 212 -6.58 10.94 -7.55
CA VAL A 212 -6.15 12.20 -6.96
C VAL A 212 -5.36 11.92 -5.70
N LEU A 213 -4.22 12.58 -5.57
CA LEU A 213 -3.35 12.54 -4.39
C LEU A 213 -3.09 13.98 -3.95
N ASP A 214 -2.98 14.20 -2.65
CA ASP A 214 -2.48 15.47 -2.13
C ASP A 214 -0.95 15.37 -2.11
N LYS A 215 -0.27 16.21 -2.89
CA LYS A 215 1.17 16.20 -3.10
C LYS A 215 1.80 17.43 -2.45
N ALA A 216 2.88 17.23 -1.71
CA ALA A 216 3.72 18.31 -1.22
C ALA A 216 5.17 18.10 -1.66
N GLU A 217 5.86 19.17 -2.02
CA GLU A 217 7.25 19.13 -2.48
C GLU A 217 8.10 20.16 -1.75
N VAL A 218 9.25 19.73 -1.24
CA VAL A 218 10.28 20.65 -0.74
C VAL A 218 11.67 20.16 -1.17
N GLY A 219 12.35 20.97 -1.96
CA GLY A 219 13.61 20.58 -2.60
C GLY A 219 13.40 19.37 -3.51
N ASP A 220 14.19 18.32 -3.30
CA ASP A 220 14.10 17.07 -4.07
C ASP A 220 13.13 16.03 -3.45
N LEU A 221 12.47 16.38 -2.35
CA LEU A 221 11.57 15.48 -1.63
C LEU A 221 10.13 15.75 -2.04
N ALA A 222 9.42 14.68 -2.39
CA ALA A 222 7.99 14.70 -2.65
C ALA A 222 7.29 13.70 -1.72
N ILE A 223 6.17 14.11 -1.13
CA ILE A 223 5.29 13.21 -0.37
C ILE A 223 3.88 13.24 -0.95
N PHE A 224 3.13 12.16 -0.75
CA PHE A 224 1.77 12.03 -1.26
C PHE A 224 0.87 11.45 -0.18
N GLN A 225 -0.33 12.00 -0.05
CA GLN A 225 -1.31 11.55 0.94
C GLN A 225 -2.72 11.52 0.35
N ARG A 226 -3.64 10.91 1.12
CA ARG A 226 -5.09 10.89 0.86
C ARG A 226 -5.46 10.52 -0.58
N PRO A 227 -5.06 9.33 -1.05
CA PRO A 227 -5.51 8.86 -2.35
C PRO A 227 -7.03 8.80 -2.39
N ARG A 228 -7.59 9.33 -3.46
CA ARG A 228 -9.03 9.28 -3.76
C ARG A 228 -9.23 9.19 -5.25
N ILE A 229 -10.43 8.83 -5.65
CA ILE A 229 -10.78 8.70 -7.06
C ILE A 229 -11.67 9.85 -7.43
N LEU A 230 -11.38 10.50 -8.55
CA LEU A 230 -12.22 11.48 -9.19
C LEU A 230 -12.76 10.90 -10.50
N LEU A 231 -14.07 10.70 -10.55
CA LEU A 231 -14.79 10.17 -11.69
C LEU A 231 -15.62 11.28 -12.34
N ARG A 232 -15.61 11.33 -13.66
CA ARG A 232 -16.41 12.22 -14.49
C ARG A 232 -17.45 11.42 -15.27
N ILE A 233 -18.64 11.98 -15.42
CA ILE A 233 -19.78 11.33 -16.08
C ILE A 233 -19.83 11.76 -17.55
N LYS A 234 -20.13 10.81 -18.45
CA LYS A 234 -20.29 11.06 -19.89
C LYS A 234 -21.36 12.10 -20.16
N GLY A 235 -21.01 13.11 -20.94
CA GLY A 235 -21.89 14.24 -21.27
C GLY A 235 -22.05 15.26 -20.13
N LEU A 236 -21.35 15.09 -19.00
CA LEU A 236 -21.35 16.00 -17.84
C LEU A 236 -19.93 16.16 -17.26
N GLU A 237 -18.90 16.08 -18.09
CA GLU A 237 -17.50 16.02 -17.66
C GLU A 237 -17.07 17.31 -16.94
N ASP A 238 -17.49 18.46 -17.46
CA ASP A 238 -17.16 19.78 -16.89
C ASP A 238 -18.17 20.21 -15.82
N GLN A 239 -19.33 19.56 -15.76
CA GLN A 239 -20.46 19.96 -14.94
C GLN A 239 -20.63 19.08 -13.70
N SER A 240 -19.98 17.93 -13.64
CA SER A 240 -20.15 17.00 -12.53
C SER A 240 -18.88 16.24 -12.19
N TYR A 241 -18.81 15.76 -10.96
CA TYR A 241 -17.86 14.74 -10.58
C TYR A 241 -18.31 13.91 -9.40
N VAL A 242 -17.74 12.72 -9.30
CA VAL A 242 -17.86 11.83 -8.16
C VAL A 242 -16.49 11.63 -7.56
N GLU A 243 -16.30 12.03 -6.31
CA GLU A 243 -15.14 11.62 -5.52
C GLU A 243 -15.48 10.36 -4.70
N SER A 244 -14.55 9.41 -4.65
CA SER A 244 -14.68 8.25 -3.78
C SER A 244 -13.38 7.92 -3.04
N TRP A 245 -13.54 7.48 -1.79
CA TRP A 245 -12.46 7.10 -0.89
C TRP A 245 -12.56 5.63 -0.52
N THR A 246 -11.42 5.08 -0.15
CA THR A 246 -11.27 3.69 0.24
C THR A 246 -10.35 3.59 1.45
N ASP A 247 -10.77 2.83 2.45
CA ASP A 247 -9.92 2.47 3.60
C ASP A 247 -9.57 0.97 3.60
N ASP A 248 -10.06 0.20 2.62
CA ASP A 248 -9.84 -1.25 2.51
C ASP A 248 -9.95 -1.74 1.05
N LEU A 249 -9.30 -2.85 0.73
CA LEU A 249 -9.17 -3.37 -0.62
C LEU A 249 -10.51 -3.60 -1.32
N GLY A 250 -10.78 -2.81 -2.37
CA GLY A 250 -12.01 -2.89 -3.15
C GLY A 250 -13.25 -2.47 -2.38
N ALA A 251 -13.10 -1.73 -1.29
CA ALA A 251 -14.19 -1.11 -0.57
C ALA A 251 -14.32 0.37 -0.94
N ILE A 252 -15.54 0.88 -1.04
CA ILE A 252 -15.82 2.32 -1.00
C ILE A 252 -16.25 2.62 0.43
N THR A 253 -15.62 3.60 1.07
CA THR A 253 -15.98 4.04 2.42
C THR A 253 -16.67 5.39 2.43
N LYS A 254 -16.38 6.24 1.44
CA LYS A 254 -17.04 7.52 1.24
C LYS A 254 -17.25 7.81 -0.23
N VAL A 255 -18.36 8.47 -0.56
CA VAL A 255 -18.65 9.02 -1.88
C VAL A 255 -19.19 10.43 -1.73
N LEU A 256 -18.68 11.33 -2.57
CA LEU A 256 -19.16 12.69 -2.74
C LEU A 256 -19.51 12.90 -4.20
N CYS A 257 -20.76 13.27 -4.47
CA CYS A 257 -21.24 13.62 -5.80
C CYS A 257 -21.52 15.11 -5.84
N ARG A 258 -20.93 15.79 -6.83
CA ARG A 258 -21.12 17.21 -7.06
C ARG A 258 -21.60 17.47 -8.47
N LEU A 259 -22.48 18.45 -8.58
CA LEU A 259 -23.02 18.98 -9.82
C LEU A 259 -22.92 20.50 -9.75
N TYR A 260 -22.35 21.12 -10.78
CA TYR A 260 -22.29 22.57 -10.88
C TYR A 260 -23.61 23.07 -11.46
N GLU A 261 -24.26 23.98 -10.74
CA GLU A 261 -25.31 24.80 -11.35
C GLU A 261 -24.65 25.84 -12.27
N LYS A 262 -25.47 26.46 -13.15
CA LYS A 262 -25.04 27.40 -14.19
C LYS A 262 -24.23 28.63 -13.68
N ASP A 263 -24.13 28.85 -12.37
CA ASP A 263 -23.50 30.01 -11.72
C ASP A 263 -22.38 29.64 -10.72
N ASP A 264 -21.54 28.66 -11.07
CA ASP A 264 -20.20 28.33 -10.47
C ASP A 264 -20.14 27.72 -9.06
N ASN A 265 -21.23 27.63 -8.32
CA ASN A 265 -21.23 26.95 -7.03
C ASN A 265 -21.57 25.45 -7.17
N PRO A 266 -20.66 24.52 -6.80
CA PRO A 266 -20.95 23.09 -6.84
C PRO A 266 -21.96 22.73 -5.76
N GLN A 267 -23.13 22.21 -6.17
CA GLN A 267 -24.08 21.61 -5.26
C GLN A 267 -23.68 20.17 -4.95
N VAL A 268 -23.72 19.81 -3.67
CA VAL A 268 -23.52 18.42 -3.23
C VAL A 268 -24.80 17.65 -3.51
N VAL A 269 -24.85 16.91 -4.61
CA VAL A 269 -26.03 16.12 -4.97
C VAL A 269 -26.16 14.90 -4.07
N TRP A 270 -25.03 14.29 -3.68
CA TRP A 270 -25.08 13.08 -2.86
C TRP A 270 -23.82 12.92 -2.02
N TRP A 271 -24.01 12.52 -0.77
CA TRP A 271 -22.94 12.16 0.16
C TRP A 271 -23.27 10.84 0.84
N TRP A 272 -22.34 9.90 0.76
CA TRP A 272 -22.48 8.58 1.36
C TRP A 272 -21.26 8.25 2.21
N ILE A 273 -21.49 7.85 3.45
CA ILE A 273 -20.47 7.34 4.37
C ILE A 273 -20.88 5.95 4.84
N ALA A 274 -19.94 5.01 4.76
CA ALA A 274 -20.14 3.62 5.14
C ALA A 274 -20.53 3.42 6.61
N GLU A 275 -19.98 4.23 7.54
CA GLU A 275 -20.27 4.16 8.97
C GLU A 275 -21.74 4.49 9.27
N ASP A 276 -22.27 5.50 8.60
CA ASP A 276 -23.65 5.91 8.80
C ASP A 276 -24.62 5.00 8.02
N ARG A 277 -24.14 4.27 6.99
CA ARG A 277 -24.94 3.46 6.03
C ARG A 277 -26.13 4.21 5.41
N ASN A 278 -26.06 5.53 5.50
CA ASN A 278 -27.18 6.44 5.40
C ASN A 278 -26.93 7.35 4.20
N PHE A 279 -27.84 7.31 3.24
CA PHE A 279 -27.74 8.01 1.97
C PHE A 279 -28.29 9.43 2.14
N ARG A 280 -27.44 10.46 2.13
CA ARG A 280 -27.92 11.85 2.24
C ARG A 280 -27.79 12.57 0.91
N LYS A 281 -28.91 13.06 0.40
CA LYS A 281 -28.98 13.97 -0.74
C LYS A 281 -29.20 15.38 -0.23
N PHE A 282 -28.62 16.35 -0.92
CA PHE A 282 -28.95 17.77 -0.73
C PHE A 282 -29.57 18.31 -2.02
N SER A 283 -30.44 19.30 -1.91
CA SER A 283 -31.04 19.97 -3.05
C SER A 283 -31.16 21.47 -2.77
N GLY A 284 -30.58 22.32 -3.62
CA GLY A 284 -30.69 23.77 -3.49
C GLY A 284 -30.12 24.30 -2.17
N THR A 285 -30.97 24.96 -1.38
CA THR A 285 -30.62 25.64 -0.10
C THR A 285 -30.74 24.76 1.15
N ASP A 286 -30.88 23.44 1.00
CA ASP A 286 -30.99 22.52 2.13
C ASP A 286 -29.61 22.21 2.74
N ASP A 287 -29.39 22.68 3.97
CA ASP A 287 -28.16 22.42 4.74
C ASP A 287 -28.20 21.08 5.50
N SER A 288 -29.39 20.47 5.64
CA SER A 288 -29.61 19.30 6.49
C SER A 288 -29.57 17.98 5.73
N GLY A 289 -29.99 18.00 4.46
CA GLY A 289 -30.06 16.85 3.56
C GLY A 289 -31.14 15.84 3.96
N TYR A 290 -31.61 15.04 2.99
CA TYR A 290 -32.64 14.02 3.22
C TYR A 290 -32.27 12.67 2.61
N TYR A 291 -32.95 11.63 3.10
CA TYR A 291 -32.76 10.25 2.67
C TYR A 291 -33.44 9.97 1.34
N VAL A 292 -32.72 9.37 0.39
CA VAL A 292 -33.25 9.00 -0.92
C VAL A 292 -33.15 7.50 -1.13
N LYS A 293 -34.16 6.92 -1.78
CA LYS A 293 -34.11 5.55 -2.27
C LYS A 293 -33.09 5.44 -3.42
N ASN A 294 -32.36 4.32 -3.44
CA ASN A 294 -31.41 4.02 -4.51
C ASN A 294 -32.11 4.04 -5.89
N PRO A 295 -31.63 4.83 -6.87
CA PRO A 295 -32.23 4.90 -8.19
C PRO A 295 -32.03 3.63 -9.02
N VAL A 296 -30.93 2.89 -8.80
CA VAL A 296 -30.61 1.66 -9.53
C VAL A 296 -31.35 0.49 -8.89
N GLN A 297 -32.12 -0.24 -9.69
CA GLN A 297 -32.83 -1.42 -9.22
C GLN A 297 -31.86 -2.57 -8.94
N SER A 298 -31.84 -3.05 -7.70
CA SER A 298 -30.97 -4.15 -7.27
C SER A 298 -31.67 -5.00 -6.21
N ASN A 299 -31.29 -6.28 -6.13
CA ASN A 299 -31.70 -7.17 -5.04
C ASN A 299 -31.06 -6.77 -3.70
N ILE A 300 -30.05 -5.90 -3.72
CA ILE A 300 -29.37 -5.38 -2.53
C ILE A 300 -30.08 -4.10 -2.09
N THR A 301 -30.78 -4.14 -0.96
CA THR A 301 -31.51 -2.99 -0.41
C THR A 301 -30.57 -1.92 0.15
N PHE A 302 -29.48 -2.35 0.81
CA PHE A 302 -28.48 -1.48 1.41
C PHE A 302 -27.08 -1.88 0.92
N PRO A 303 -26.53 -1.17 -0.08
CA PRO A 303 -25.17 -1.39 -0.56
C PRO A 303 -24.17 -1.36 0.59
N GLY A 304 -23.37 -2.41 0.71
CA GLY A 304 -22.23 -2.46 1.62
C GLY A 304 -20.99 -1.82 0.99
N VAL A 305 -19.94 -1.68 1.79
CA VAL A 305 -18.66 -1.10 1.33
C VAL A 305 -18.03 -1.85 0.18
N LYS A 306 -18.26 -3.17 0.06
CA LYS A 306 -17.73 -4.01 -1.03
C LYS A 306 -18.58 -3.97 -2.31
N ASP A 307 -19.77 -3.37 -2.25
CA ASP A 307 -20.65 -3.22 -3.42
C ASP A 307 -20.26 -2.01 -4.28
N ALA A 308 -18.94 -1.85 -4.50
CA ALA A 308 -18.35 -0.68 -5.14
C ALA A 308 -18.98 -0.34 -6.50
N LYS A 309 -19.32 -1.37 -7.28
CA LYS A 309 -20.01 -1.22 -8.55
C LYS A 309 -21.39 -0.59 -8.35
N LEU A 310 -22.24 -1.20 -7.53
CA LEU A 310 -23.61 -0.72 -7.28
C LEU A 310 -23.61 0.70 -6.68
N VAL A 311 -22.71 1.00 -5.74
CA VAL A 311 -22.56 2.34 -5.16
C VAL A 311 -22.25 3.36 -6.26
N THR A 312 -21.33 3.03 -7.17
CA THR A 312 -20.92 3.93 -8.26
C THR A 312 -22.02 4.09 -9.32
N GLU A 313 -22.74 3.02 -9.67
CA GLU A 313 -23.90 3.09 -10.57
C GLU A 313 -24.99 4.01 -10.00
N ASN A 314 -25.25 3.91 -8.69
CA ASN A 314 -26.16 4.83 -8.01
C ASN A 314 -25.63 6.28 -8.01
N SER A 315 -24.32 6.51 -7.86
CA SER A 315 -23.72 7.85 -7.99
C SER A 315 -24.04 8.49 -9.32
N ILE A 316 -23.80 7.75 -10.40
CA ILE A 316 -23.99 8.21 -11.77
C ILE A 316 -25.47 8.48 -12.01
N ALA A 317 -26.33 7.53 -11.65
CA ALA A 317 -27.77 7.67 -11.84
C ALA A 317 -28.35 8.86 -11.07
N LEU A 318 -27.89 9.13 -9.84
CA LEU A 318 -28.34 10.29 -9.06
C LEU A 318 -27.95 11.62 -9.70
N ILE A 319 -26.69 11.78 -10.11
CA ILE A 319 -26.24 13.01 -10.77
C ILE A 319 -27.01 13.23 -12.07
N VAL A 320 -27.15 12.19 -12.89
CA VAL A 320 -27.83 12.29 -14.18
C VAL A 320 -29.31 12.65 -13.99
N ARG A 321 -30.00 12.02 -13.04
CA ARG A 321 -31.39 12.37 -12.72
C ARG A 321 -31.51 13.82 -12.26
N GLU A 322 -30.62 14.28 -11.40
CA GLU A 322 -30.66 15.66 -10.92
C GLU A 322 -30.41 16.66 -12.04
N TYR A 323 -29.44 16.39 -12.91
CA TYR A 323 -29.17 17.23 -14.07
C TYR A 323 -30.36 17.33 -15.04
N LEU A 324 -31.02 16.19 -15.33
CA LEU A 324 -32.20 16.16 -16.21
C LEU A 324 -33.40 16.90 -15.60
N LYS A 325 -33.51 16.96 -14.26
CA LYS A 325 -34.56 17.72 -13.56
C LYS A 325 -34.44 19.23 -13.73
N PHE A 326 -33.24 19.75 -13.99
CA PHE A 326 -33.02 21.18 -14.28
C PHE A 326 -33.48 21.59 -15.69
N GLY A 327 -34.22 20.75 -16.41
CA GLY A 327 -34.81 21.07 -17.71
C GLY A 327 -33.88 20.89 -18.90
N ASN A 328 -32.74 20.22 -18.71
CA ASN A 328 -31.80 19.90 -19.78
C ASN A 328 -32.21 18.58 -20.44
N GLU A 329 -32.57 18.61 -21.73
CA GLU A 329 -32.84 17.38 -22.49
C GLU A 329 -31.54 16.81 -23.07
N SER A 330 -31.17 15.60 -22.67
CA SER A 330 -30.09 14.83 -23.29
C SER A 330 -30.50 13.36 -23.44
N GLU A 331 -30.55 12.90 -24.69
CA GLU A 331 -30.86 11.51 -25.03
C GLU A 331 -29.73 10.56 -24.57
N GLU A 332 -28.49 11.00 -24.66
CA GLU A 332 -27.32 10.27 -24.16
C GLU A 332 -27.44 9.98 -22.66
N LEU A 333 -27.78 10.99 -21.87
CA LEU A 333 -27.99 10.85 -20.42
C LEU A 333 -29.16 9.92 -20.07
N ARG A 334 -30.24 9.96 -20.86
CA ARG A 334 -31.37 9.04 -20.69
C ARG A 334 -30.98 7.60 -21.02
N ASN A 335 -30.11 7.38 -22.00
CA ASN A 335 -29.60 6.05 -22.34
C ASN A 335 -28.69 5.50 -21.23
N ILE A 336 -27.86 6.34 -20.60
CA ILE A 336 -27.09 5.94 -19.41
C ILE A 336 -28.02 5.44 -18.30
N LEU A 337 -29.12 6.15 -17.99
CA LEU A 337 -30.08 5.71 -16.97
C LEU A 337 -30.75 4.37 -17.32
N LYS A 338 -31.10 4.16 -18.59
CA LYS A 338 -31.68 2.88 -19.06
C LYS A 338 -30.70 1.73 -18.93
N ASP A 339 -29.46 1.92 -19.35
CA ASP A 339 -28.42 0.89 -19.31
C ASP A 339 -28.03 0.52 -17.88
N LEU A 340 -28.14 1.46 -16.94
CA LEU A 340 -27.97 1.23 -15.51
C LEU A 340 -29.22 0.64 -14.83
N ASN A 341 -30.31 0.40 -15.55
CA ASN A 341 -31.60 -0.02 -15.00
C ASN A 341 -32.08 0.90 -13.86
N ALA A 342 -31.91 2.21 -14.05
CA ALA A 342 -32.28 3.24 -13.09
C ALA A 342 -33.66 3.83 -13.41
N ASP A 343 -34.40 4.18 -12.36
CA ASP A 343 -35.72 4.79 -12.49
C ASP A 343 -35.59 6.21 -13.09
N ILE A 344 -36.28 6.48 -14.21
CA ILE A 344 -36.18 7.73 -14.99
C ILE A 344 -37.09 8.84 -14.40
N SER A 345 -37.88 8.50 -13.38
CA SER A 345 -38.92 9.35 -12.79
C SER A 345 -38.45 10.66 -12.15
#